data_AF-K1TGG5-F1
#
_entry.id   AF-K1TGG5-F1
#
_cell.length_a   1.000
_cell.length_b   1.000
_cell.length_c   1.000
_cell.angle_alpha   90.00
_cell.angle_beta   90.00
_cell.angle_gamma   90.00
#
_symmetry.space_group_name_H-M   'P 1'
#
loop_
_entity.id
_entity.type
_entity.pdbx_description
1 polymer ?
#
loop_
_entity_poly.entity_id
_entity_poly.type
_entity_poly.pdbx_seq_one_letter_code
_entity_poly.pdbx_strand_id
1 'polypeptide(L)'
;MRYAHVHGVILKGDLPIGISRTSADAWQFPRLFHMDSQAGAPPDAFSAAGQNWGFPTYDWERMSRDNFSWWKARLRKMSEYFDAYRIDHILGFFRIWEIPVEAVHGLLGHFNPAMPYPAEELRGMGFDLAEGRYTTPPTDGWILERLFGELAGEVRSKYLRNGHLQPACATQRRVLQLFPGDDERSKRLRDGFLALLDDVLFVEDPYRKGHYHPRIAAQSTFSFQLLSPQQQEAFNRLHDDFFYRRHDRFWQESALGKLPMLLRATDMLACGE
;
A
#
# COMPACT_ATOMS: atom_id res chain seq x y z
N MET A 1 15.27 -35.20 1.49
CA MET A 1 15.54 -35.14 2.94
C MET A 1 16.44 -36.26 3.42
N ARG A 2 16.06 -37.55 3.32
CA ARG A 2 16.86 -38.67 3.87
C ARG A 2 18.37 -38.65 3.54
N TYR A 3 18.73 -38.37 2.28
CA TYR A 3 20.15 -38.25 1.89
C TYR A 3 20.87 -37.12 2.65
N ALA A 4 20.26 -35.93 2.71
CA ALA A 4 20.81 -34.79 3.45
C ALA A 4 20.97 -35.12 4.94
N HIS A 5 19.96 -35.74 5.55
CA HIS A 5 19.98 -36.13 6.97
C HIS A 5 21.08 -37.15 7.30
N VAL A 6 21.33 -38.14 6.42
CA VAL A 6 22.44 -39.09 6.59
C VAL A 6 23.80 -38.40 6.61
N HIS A 7 23.91 -37.22 5.99
CA HIS A 7 25.13 -36.40 5.97
C HIS A 7 25.10 -35.25 7.00
N GLY A 8 24.15 -35.25 7.94
CA GLY A 8 24.04 -34.22 8.98
C GLY A 8 23.59 -32.85 8.45
N VAL A 9 22.96 -32.78 7.27
CA VAL A 9 22.47 -31.55 6.64
C VAL A 9 20.95 -31.45 6.80
N ILE A 10 20.47 -30.29 7.26
CA ILE A 10 19.05 -29.91 7.27
C ILE A 10 18.69 -29.05 6.06
N LEU A 11 17.45 -29.12 5.60
CA LEU A 11 16.95 -28.30 4.49
C LEU A 11 16.04 -27.19 5.02
N LYS A 12 16.41 -25.94 4.72
CA LYS A 12 15.63 -24.75 5.04
C LYS A 12 14.95 -24.22 3.78
N GLY A 13 13.63 -24.27 3.74
CA GLY A 13 12.83 -23.67 2.66
C GLY A 13 12.68 -22.16 2.83
N ASP A 14 12.27 -21.49 1.75
CA ASP A 14 11.88 -20.08 1.77
C ASP A 14 10.41 -19.97 1.35
N LEU A 15 9.62 -19.24 2.13
CA LEU A 15 8.18 -19.12 1.96
C LEU A 15 7.83 -17.66 1.63
N PRO A 16 7.56 -17.35 0.34
CA PRO A 16 7.15 -16.00 -0.06
C PRO A 16 5.89 -15.56 0.67
N ILE A 17 5.81 -14.28 1.05
CA ILE A 17 4.66 -13.74 1.78
C ILE A 17 3.39 -13.69 0.92
N GLY A 18 3.48 -13.67 -0.41
CA GLY A 18 2.36 -13.44 -1.31
C GLY A 18 2.19 -14.51 -2.38
N ILE A 19 1.12 -14.36 -3.18
CA ILE A 19 0.83 -15.19 -4.35
C ILE A 19 0.60 -14.31 -5.58
N SER A 20 0.90 -14.77 -6.79
CA SER A 20 0.51 -14.00 -7.98
C SER A 20 -1.02 -13.88 -8.08
N ARG A 21 -1.51 -12.73 -8.55
CA ARG A 21 -2.94 -12.47 -8.82
C ARG A 21 -3.53 -13.44 -9.85
N THR A 22 -2.69 -13.99 -10.72
CA THR A 22 -3.06 -14.96 -11.76
C THR A 22 -2.64 -16.40 -11.42
N SER A 23 -2.31 -16.66 -10.16
CA SER A 23 -1.94 -18.01 -9.69
C SER A 23 -3.14 -18.94 -9.57
N ALA A 24 -2.87 -20.25 -9.49
CA ALA A 24 -3.88 -21.26 -9.20
C ALA A 24 -4.59 -21.01 -7.86
N ASP A 25 -3.87 -20.54 -6.83
CA ASP A 25 -4.45 -20.19 -5.53
C ASP A 25 -5.46 -19.04 -5.65
N ALA A 26 -5.10 -17.98 -6.38
CA ALA A 26 -6.00 -16.84 -6.61
C ALA A 26 -7.22 -17.23 -7.45
N TRP A 27 -7.06 -18.17 -8.39
CA TRP A 27 -8.17 -18.70 -9.19
C TRP A 27 -9.11 -19.59 -8.37
N GLN A 28 -8.56 -20.47 -7.53
CA GLN A 28 -9.34 -21.44 -6.76
C GLN A 28 -9.98 -20.82 -5.52
N PHE A 29 -9.29 -19.89 -4.86
CA PHE A 29 -9.69 -19.29 -3.59
C PHE A 29 -9.69 -17.74 -3.61
N PRO A 30 -10.28 -17.07 -4.62
CA PRO A 30 -10.18 -15.62 -4.79
C PRO A 30 -10.67 -14.84 -3.56
N ARG A 31 -11.67 -15.38 -2.85
CA ARG A 31 -12.26 -14.79 -1.63
C ARG A 31 -11.31 -14.68 -0.44
N LEU A 32 -10.13 -15.30 -0.49
CA LEU A 32 -9.13 -15.21 0.58
C LEU A 32 -8.18 -14.03 0.37
N PHE A 33 -8.33 -13.29 -0.73
CA PHE A 33 -7.41 -12.23 -1.13
C PHE A 33 -8.20 -10.97 -1.51
N HIS A 34 -7.64 -9.80 -1.22
CA HIS A 34 -8.17 -8.53 -1.74
C HIS A 34 -7.67 -8.35 -3.18
N MET A 35 -8.50 -8.76 -4.14
CA MET A 35 -8.14 -8.82 -5.57
C MET A 35 -8.13 -7.45 -6.26
N ASP A 36 -8.59 -6.42 -5.56
CA ASP A 36 -8.63 -5.00 -5.93
C ASP A 36 -7.49 -4.17 -5.29
N SER A 37 -6.65 -4.81 -4.48
CA SER A 37 -5.46 -4.19 -3.90
C SER A 37 -4.18 -4.94 -4.27
N GLN A 38 -3.04 -4.34 -3.95
CA GLN A 38 -1.72 -4.93 -4.16
C GLN A 38 -0.78 -4.61 -3.00
N ALA A 39 0.04 -5.57 -2.61
CA ALA A 39 1.04 -5.42 -1.57
C ALA A 39 2.27 -4.67 -2.10
N GLY A 40 2.96 -4.00 -1.19
CA GLY A 40 4.18 -3.28 -1.49
C GLY A 40 4.97 -2.91 -0.25
N ALA A 41 5.74 -1.83 -0.38
CA ALA A 41 6.41 -1.18 0.74
C ALA A 41 6.25 0.34 0.64
N PRO A 42 6.17 1.05 1.79
CA PRO A 42 6.20 2.51 1.79
C PRO A 42 7.54 3.03 1.23
N PRO A 43 7.62 4.33 0.89
CA PRO A 43 8.86 4.99 0.51
C PRO A 43 9.98 4.82 1.53
N ASP A 44 11.20 4.68 1.03
CA ASP A 44 12.43 4.65 1.81
C ASP A 44 13.57 5.40 1.08
N ALA A 45 14.77 5.36 1.67
CA ALA A 45 15.95 6.04 1.12
C ALA A 45 16.42 5.51 -0.25
N PHE A 46 16.04 4.28 -0.60
CA PHE A 46 16.41 3.63 -1.87
C PHE A 46 15.28 3.71 -2.91
N SER A 47 14.02 3.76 -2.46
CA SER A 47 12.84 3.95 -3.32
C SER A 47 11.95 5.07 -2.79
N ALA A 48 12.15 6.29 -3.30
CA ALA A 48 11.36 7.46 -2.94
C ALA A 48 9.87 7.34 -3.31
N ALA A 49 9.53 6.50 -4.29
CA ALA A 49 8.14 6.23 -4.68
C ALA A 49 7.52 5.03 -3.94
N GLY A 50 8.24 4.42 -3.01
CA GLY A 50 7.88 3.12 -2.43
C GLY A 50 8.06 1.97 -3.41
N GLN A 51 7.60 0.79 -3.03
CA GLN A 51 7.65 -0.40 -3.88
C GLN A 51 6.26 -0.96 -4.06
N ASN A 52 5.98 -1.45 -5.26
CA ASN A 52 4.74 -2.11 -5.59
C ASN A 52 5.05 -3.52 -6.08
N TRP A 53 4.72 -4.53 -5.27
CA TRP A 53 5.03 -5.92 -5.58
C TRP A 53 3.95 -6.59 -6.45
N GLY A 54 2.81 -5.94 -6.64
CA GLY A 54 1.78 -6.31 -7.62
C GLY A 54 0.86 -7.48 -7.23
N PHE A 55 1.19 -8.25 -6.18
CA PHE A 55 0.35 -9.34 -5.69
C PHE A 55 -0.74 -8.85 -4.72
N PRO A 56 -1.93 -9.50 -4.67
CA PRO A 56 -3.00 -9.12 -3.74
C PRO A 56 -2.62 -9.32 -2.27
N THR A 57 -3.24 -8.56 -1.37
CA THR A 57 -3.12 -8.79 0.08
C THR A 57 -4.09 -9.88 0.54
N TYR A 58 -3.93 -10.36 1.77
CA TYR A 58 -4.79 -11.37 2.36
C TYR A 58 -6.03 -10.77 3.03
N ASP A 59 -7.18 -11.41 2.84
CA ASP A 59 -8.35 -11.23 3.70
C ASP A 59 -8.18 -12.12 4.95
N TRP A 60 -7.43 -11.60 5.91
CA TRP A 60 -7.14 -12.30 7.17
C TRP A 60 -8.40 -12.58 7.99
N GLU A 61 -9.41 -11.71 7.91
CA GLU A 61 -10.68 -11.92 8.60
C GLU A 61 -11.38 -13.15 8.02
N ARG A 62 -11.48 -13.23 6.69
CA ARG A 62 -12.07 -14.40 6.00
C ARG A 62 -11.30 -15.67 6.29
N MET A 63 -9.97 -15.63 6.24
CA MET A 63 -9.11 -16.77 6.57
C MET A 63 -9.27 -17.22 8.03
N SER A 64 -9.52 -16.30 8.96
CA SER A 64 -9.69 -16.69 10.38
C SER A 64 -10.94 -17.56 10.60
N ARG A 65 -11.98 -17.41 9.76
CA ARG A 65 -13.27 -18.12 9.91
C ARG A 65 -13.16 -19.62 9.70
N ASP A 66 -12.16 -20.08 8.95
CA ASP A 66 -11.87 -21.51 8.77
C ASP A 66 -10.58 -21.95 9.50
N ASN A 67 -10.17 -21.16 10.50
CA ASN A 67 -8.97 -21.38 11.29
C ASN A 67 -7.72 -21.47 10.41
N PHE A 68 -7.63 -20.57 9.43
CA PHE A 68 -6.49 -20.39 8.52
C PHE A 68 -6.16 -21.65 7.72
N SER A 69 -7.19 -22.33 7.21
CA SER A 69 -7.05 -23.65 6.58
C SER A 69 -6.08 -23.65 5.39
N TRP A 70 -6.15 -22.61 4.55
CA TRP A 70 -5.29 -22.43 3.38
C TRP A 70 -3.81 -22.30 3.76
N TRP A 71 -3.49 -21.43 4.73
CA TRP A 71 -2.12 -21.25 5.22
C TRP A 71 -1.58 -22.52 5.89
N LYS A 72 -2.42 -23.22 6.66
CA LYS A 72 -2.02 -24.52 7.27
C LYS A 72 -1.72 -25.58 6.21
N ALA A 73 -2.53 -25.66 5.15
CA ALA A 73 -2.27 -26.57 4.03
C ALA A 73 -0.94 -26.24 3.34
N ARG A 74 -0.68 -24.95 3.11
CA ARG A 74 0.59 -24.45 2.55
C ARG A 74 1.80 -24.87 3.39
N LEU A 75 1.73 -24.70 4.71
CA LEU A 75 2.81 -25.11 5.62
C LEU A 75 2.98 -26.63 5.68
N ARG A 76 1.90 -27.40 5.73
CA ARG A 76 1.94 -28.87 5.66
C ARG A 76 2.62 -29.35 4.38
N LYS A 77 2.32 -28.74 3.25
CA LYS A 77 2.97 -29.09 1.98
C LYS A 77 4.47 -28.81 2.02
N MET A 78 4.89 -27.68 2.60
CA MET A 78 6.31 -27.37 2.80
C MET A 78 7.03 -28.39 3.69
N SER A 79 6.37 -28.91 4.73
CA SER A 79 6.97 -29.92 5.64
C SER A 79 7.27 -31.27 5.00
N GLU A 80 6.75 -31.54 3.79
CA GLU A 80 7.14 -32.73 3.04
C GLU A 80 8.58 -32.63 2.48
N TYR A 81 9.13 -31.41 2.38
CA TYR A 81 10.39 -31.15 1.68
C TYR A 81 11.48 -30.52 2.56
N PHE A 82 11.10 -29.85 3.65
CA PHE A 82 12.01 -29.04 4.47
C PHE A 82 11.87 -29.33 5.96
N ASP A 83 12.98 -29.16 6.69
CA ASP A 83 13.06 -29.28 8.16
C ASP A 83 12.75 -27.95 8.86
N ALA A 84 13.02 -26.84 8.15
CA ALA A 84 12.79 -25.48 8.62
C ALA A 84 12.30 -24.60 7.46
N TYR A 85 11.69 -23.46 7.77
CA TYR A 85 11.34 -22.47 6.76
C TYR A 85 11.64 -21.05 7.22
N ARG A 86 12.08 -20.23 6.26
CA ARG A 86 12.06 -18.78 6.35
C ARG A 86 10.67 -18.29 5.94
N ILE A 87 10.03 -17.48 6.77
CA ILE A 87 8.89 -16.67 6.35
C ILE A 87 9.44 -15.37 5.80
N ASP A 88 9.31 -15.17 4.50
CA ASP A 88 9.62 -13.88 3.90
C ASP A 88 8.66 -12.81 4.44
N HIS A 89 9.18 -11.63 4.72
CA HIS A 89 8.42 -10.47 5.17
C HIS A 89 7.42 -10.81 6.29
N ILE A 90 7.92 -11.31 7.43
CA ILE A 90 7.06 -11.75 8.55
C ILE A 90 6.18 -10.62 9.10
N LEU A 91 6.58 -9.37 8.85
CA LEU A 91 5.78 -8.18 9.14
C LEU A 91 4.38 -8.25 8.51
N GLY A 92 4.20 -8.92 7.37
CA GLY A 92 2.89 -9.11 6.71
C GLY A 92 1.82 -9.79 7.58
N PHE A 93 2.20 -10.48 8.66
CA PHE A 93 1.26 -11.04 9.65
C PHE A 93 0.80 -10.00 10.69
N PHE A 94 1.60 -8.96 10.91
CA PHE A 94 1.31 -7.82 11.76
C PHE A 94 0.51 -6.78 10.97
N ARG A 95 1.06 -6.38 9.81
CA ARG A 95 0.58 -5.37 8.87
C ARG A 95 1.22 -5.55 7.50
N ILE A 96 0.50 -5.21 6.44
CA ILE A 96 1.04 -5.14 5.08
C ILE A 96 0.83 -3.73 4.53
N TRP A 97 1.77 -3.23 3.72
CA TRP A 97 1.54 -2.01 2.96
C TRP A 97 0.66 -2.34 1.76
N GLU A 98 -0.56 -1.84 1.78
CA GLU A 98 -1.60 -2.09 0.80
C GLU A 98 -1.81 -0.87 -0.08
N ILE A 99 -1.68 -1.09 -1.39
CA ILE A 99 -1.76 -0.08 -2.43
C ILE A 99 -3.02 -0.37 -3.27
N PRO A 100 -3.81 0.64 -3.66
CA PRO A 100 -4.91 0.45 -4.60
C PRO A 100 -4.42 -0.08 -5.94
N VAL A 101 -5.16 -0.98 -6.60
CA VAL A 101 -4.72 -1.56 -7.89
C VAL A 101 -4.48 -0.49 -8.95
N GLU A 102 -5.21 0.64 -8.90
CA GLU A 102 -5.10 1.75 -9.86
C GLU A 102 -3.82 2.60 -9.72
N ALA A 103 -3.10 2.44 -8.60
CA ALA A 103 -1.81 3.08 -8.37
C ALA A 103 -0.67 2.20 -8.91
N VAL A 104 0.40 2.87 -9.31
CA VAL A 104 1.66 2.30 -9.79
C VAL A 104 2.73 2.48 -8.72
N HIS A 105 2.82 3.69 -8.14
CA HIS A 105 3.69 4.00 -7.02
C HIS A 105 3.13 3.46 -5.69
N GLY A 106 4.00 3.30 -4.70
CA GLY A 106 3.62 2.92 -3.33
C GLY A 106 3.14 4.08 -2.46
N LEU A 107 3.21 5.32 -2.95
CA LEU A 107 2.89 6.54 -2.19
C LEU A 107 1.42 6.66 -1.77
N LEU A 108 0.52 6.06 -2.54
CA LEU A 108 -0.93 6.04 -2.25
C LEU A 108 -1.36 4.79 -1.46
N GLY A 109 -0.40 4.05 -0.91
CA GLY A 109 -0.68 2.92 -0.03
C GLY A 109 -0.98 3.33 1.42
N HIS A 110 -1.37 2.34 2.21
CA HIS A 110 -1.60 2.45 3.65
C HIS A 110 -1.25 1.13 4.34
N PHE A 111 -1.10 1.12 5.66
CA PHE A 111 -0.97 -0.14 6.39
C PHE A 111 -2.33 -0.82 6.55
N ASN A 112 -2.40 -2.13 6.30
CA ASN A 112 -3.56 -2.97 6.60
C ASN A 112 -3.13 -4.16 7.47
N PRO A 113 -3.73 -4.36 8.66
CA PRO A 113 -4.73 -3.48 9.28
C PRO A 113 -4.10 -2.19 9.81
N ALA A 114 -4.92 -1.15 9.98
CA ALA A 114 -4.54 0.09 10.65
C ALA A 114 -5.73 0.68 11.43
N MET A 115 -5.47 1.73 12.20
CA MET A 115 -6.44 2.54 12.92
C MET A 115 -6.53 3.92 12.24
N PRO A 116 -7.25 4.04 11.10
CA PRO A 116 -7.37 5.31 10.40
C PRO A 116 -8.12 6.36 11.24
N TYR A 117 -7.93 7.64 10.91
CA TYR A 117 -8.60 8.75 11.57
C TYR A 117 -9.98 9.00 10.96
N PRO A 118 -11.05 9.18 11.75
CA PRO A 118 -12.32 9.65 11.21
C PRO A 118 -12.21 11.10 10.73
N ALA A 119 -12.96 11.45 9.68
CA ALA A 119 -12.99 12.82 9.12
C ALA A 119 -13.27 13.90 10.17
N GLU A 120 -14.12 13.61 11.17
CA GLU A 120 -14.46 14.56 12.22
C GLU A 120 -13.24 14.93 13.09
N GLU A 121 -12.40 13.95 13.41
CA GLU A 121 -11.17 14.17 14.17
C GLU A 121 -10.17 15.01 13.36
N LEU A 122 -10.00 14.69 12.07
CA LEU A 122 -9.14 15.47 11.16
C LEU A 122 -9.63 16.91 10.98
N ARG A 123 -10.95 17.11 10.89
CA ARG A 123 -11.56 18.45 10.85
C ARG A 123 -11.25 19.24 12.12
N GLY A 124 -11.36 18.61 13.29
CA GLY A 124 -10.97 19.21 14.58
C GLY A 124 -9.50 19.63 14.64
N MET A 125 -8.64 19.02 13.82
CA MET A 125 -7.21 19.35 13.70
C MET A 125 -6.89 20.31 12.54
N GLY A 126 -7.90 20.86 11.87
CA GLY A 126 -7.74 21.85 10.80
C GLY A 126 -7.69 21.28 9.38
N PHE A 127 -8.11 20.03 9.19
CA PHE A 127 -8.21 19.37 7.88
C PHE A 127 -9.65 18.97 7.57
N ASP A 128 -10.39 19.89 6.93
CA ASP A 128 -11.71 19.55 6.40
C ASP A 128 -11.58 18.86 5.04
N LEU A 129 -11.94 17.57 5.00
CA LEU A 129 -11.83 16.69 3.83
C LEU A 129 -13.09 16.69 2.94
N ALA A 130 -14.02 17.61 3.20
CA ALA A 130 -15.23 17.77 2.40
C ALA A 130 -14.87 17.93 0.90
N GLU A 131 -15.71 17.36 0.04
CA GLU A 131 -15.55 17.44 -1.42
C GLU A 131 -14.20 16.92 -1.95
N GLY A 132 -13.51 16.07 -1.19
CA GLY A 132 -12.26 15.44 -1.59
C GLY A 132 -11.02 16.31 -1.36
N ARG A 133 -11.15 17.44 -0.65
CA ARG A 133 -10.00 18.28 -0.29
C ARG A 133 -8.94 17.45 0.42
N TYR A 134 -7.69 17.62 0.01
CA TYR A 134 -6.52 16.88 0.50
C TYR A 134 -6.46 15.38 0.17
N THR A 135 -7.51 14.80 -0.40
CA THR A 135 -7.58 13.38 -0.81
C THR A 135 -7.65 13.19 -2.31
N THR A 136 -7.93 14.26 -3.05
CA THR A 136 -7.88 14.29 -4.51
C THR A 136 -6.74 15.18 -4.99
N PRO A 137 -6.13 14.87 -6.15
CA PRO A 137 -5.03 15.64 -6.70
C PRO A 137 -5.39 17.14 -6.84
N PRO A 138 -4.53 18.06 -6.40
CA PRO A 138 -4.81 19.48 -6.45
C PRO A 138 -4.73 19.99 -7.88
N THR A 139 -5.69 20.81 -8.28
CA THR A 139 -5.69 21.44 -9.62
C THR A 139 -5.31 22.92 -9.57
N ASP A 140 -4.68 23.34 -8.48
CA ASP A 140 -4.16 24.70 -8.30
C ASP A 140 -3.19 25.08 -9.41
N GLY A 141 -3.36 26.30 -9.94
CA GLY A 141 -2.58 26.75 -11.09
C GLY A 141 -1.08 26.73 -10.85
N TRP A 142 -0.66 27.13 -9.65
CA TRP A 142 0.74 27.11 -9.25
C TRP A 142 1.35 25.70 -9.25
N ILE A 143 0.61 24.70 -8.78
CA ILE A 143 1.05 23.29 -8.79
C ILE A 143 1.16 22.79 -10.23
N LEU A 144 0.16 23.08 -11.08
CA LEU A 144 0.20 22.70 -12.48
C LEU A 144 1.40 23.32 -13.22
N GLU A 145 1.70 24.60 -12.97
CA GLU A 145 2.87 25.26 -13.54
C GLU A 145 4.18 24.64 -13.06
N ARG A 146 4.26 24.25 -11.78
CA ARG A 146 5.47 23.63 -11.22
C ARG A 146 5.71 22.22 -11.77
N LEU A 147 4.65 21.45 -11.98
CA LEU A 147 4.73 20.06 -12.47
C LEU A 147 4.88 19.99 -14.00
N PHE A 148 4.16 20.82 -14.75
CA PHE A 148 4.07 20.71 -16.21
C PHE A 148 4.83 21.82 -16.95
N GLY A 149 5.14 22.95 -16.30
CA GLY A 149 5.75 24.13 -16.92
C GLY A 149 4.92 24.64 -18.10
N GLU A 150 5.54 24.77 -19.28
CA GLU A 150 4.86 25.26 -20.50
C GLU A 150 3.64 24.44 -20.91
N LEU A 151 3.55 23.17 -20.49
CA LEU A 151 2.42 22.28 -20.77
C LEU A 151 1.23 22.50 -19.81
N ALA A 152 1.36 23.32 -18.77
CA ALA A 152 0.30 23.53 -17.77
C ALA A 152 -1.00 24.08 -18.38
N GLY A 153 -0.91 24.97 -19.38
CA GLY A 153 -2.07 25.49 -20.11
C GLY A 153 -2.81 24.41 -20.91
N GLU A 154 -2.05 23.48 -21.52
CA GLU A 154 -2.63 22.31 -22.18
C GLU A 154 -3.32 21.38 -21.18
N VAL A 155 -2.65 21.08 -20.06
CA VAL A 155 -3.19 20.22 -18.98
C VAL A 155 -4.54 20.75 -18.51
N ARG A 156 -4.61 22.05 -18.22
CA ARG A 156 -5.82 22.71 -17.74
C ARG A 156 -6.97 22.67 -18.76
N SER A 157 -6.68 22.90 -20.04
CA SER A 157 -7.74 22.98 -21.06
C SER A 157 -8.24 21.61 -21.52
N LYS A 158 -7.34 20.64 -21.67
CA LYS A 158 -7.64 19.33 -22.26
C LYS A 158 -7.92 18.22 -21.26
N TYR A 159 -7.36 18.28 -20.06
CA TYR A 159 -7.41 17.16 -19.11
C TYR A 159 -8.11 17.49 -17.79
N LEU A 160 -8.49 18.76 -17.58
CA LEU A 160 -9.34 19.16 -16.46
C LEU A 160 -10.77 19.51 -16.91
N ARG A 161 -11.74 19.18 -16.06
CA ARG A 161 -13.15 19.58 -16.17
C ARG A 161 -13.65 19.94 -14.78
N ASN A 162 -14.20 21.15 -14.63
CA ASN A 162 -14.73 21.66 -13.37
C ASN A 162 -13.75 21.53 -12.18
N GLY A 163 -12.44 21.75 -12.42
CA GLY A 163 -11.43 21.62 -11.36
C GLY A 163 -11.04 20.18 -11.00
N HIS A 164 -11.41 19.19 -11.82
CA HIS A 164 -11.04 17.79 -11.59
C HIS A 164 -10.39 17.17 -12.83
N LEU A 165 -9.50 16.19 -12.59
CA LEU A 165 -8.94 15.37 -13.65
C LEU A 165 -10.05 14.60 -14.38
N GLN A 166 -9.97 14.56 -15.70
CA GLN A 166 -10.87 13.75 -16.50
C GLN A 166 -10.63 12.26 -16.24
N PRO A 167 -11.65 11.40 -16.45
CA PRO A 167 -11.52 9.97 -16.20
C PRO A 167 -10.30 9.31 -16.87
N ALA A 168 -9.92 9.76 -18.07
CA ALA A 168 -8.77 9.23 -18.82
C ALA A 168 -7.40 9.44 -18.14
N CYS A 169 -7.29 10.36 -17.18
CA CYS A 169 -6.07 10.64 -16.43
C CYS A 169 -6.28 10.66 -14.90
N ALA A 170 -7.38 10.07 -14.43
CA ALA A 170 -7.76 10.08 -13.01
C ALA A 170 -6.99 9.05 -12.16
N THR A 171 -6.23 8.14 -12.77
CA THR A 171 -5.40 7.15 -12.06
C THR A 171 -4.04 7.01 -12.71
N GLN A 172 -3.05 6.53 -11.94
CA GLN A 172 -1.68 6.38 -12.44
C GLN A 172 -1.62 5.37 -13.60
N ARG A 173 -2.36 4.27 -13.51
CA ARG A 173 -2.45 3.31 -14.62
C ARG A 173 -3.06 3.89 -15.88
N ARG A 174 -4.11 4.71 -15.76
CA ARG A 174 -4.71 5.37 -16.93
C ARG A 174 -3.77 6.39 -17.56
N VAL A 175 -2.98 7.10 -16.75
CA VAL A 175 -1.92 8.00 -17.25
C VAL A 175 -0.87 7.22 -18.04
N LEU A 176 -0.42 6.05 -17.57
CA LEU A 176 0.51 5.20 -18.32
C LEU A 176 -0.07 4.73 -19.66
N GLN A 177 -1.37 4.42 -19.70
CA GLN A 177 -2.07 4.04 -20.94
C GLN A 177 -2.25 5.21 -21.90
N LEU A 178 -2.49 6.41 -21.36
CA LEU A 178 -2.74 7.63 -22.13
C LEU A 178 -1.47 8.18 -22.77
N PHE A 179 -0.32 8.03 -22.09
CA PHE A 179 0.99 8.48 -22.56
C PHE A 179 1.99 7.31 -22.66
N PRO A 180 1.79 6.36 -23.60
CA PRO A 180 2.65 5.19 -23.74
C PRO A 180 3.97 5.50 -24.46
N GLY A 181 4.06 6.65 -25.13
CA GLY A 181 5.23 7.05 -25.91
C GLY A 181 6.45 7.40 -25.06
N ASP A 182 7.64 7.27 -25.66
CA ASP A 182 8.92 7.62 -25.05
C ASP A 182 9.49 8.96 -25.54
N ASP A 183 8.71 9.71 -26.32
CA ASP A 183 9.06 11.08 -26.67
C ASP A 183 9.04 11.99 -25.43
N GLU A 184 9.84 13.05 -25.48
CA GLU A 184 10.06 13.95 -24.35
C GLU A 184 8.76 14.56 -23.82
N ARG A 185 7.82 14.86 -24.73
CA ARG A 185 6.54 15.44 -24.36
C ARG A 185 5.67 14.41 -23.63
N SER A 186 5.57 13.19 -24.13
CA SER A 186 4.84 12.10 -23.46
C SER A 186 5.42 11.78 -22.09
N LYS A 187 6.76 11.74 -21.94
CA LYS A 187 7.45 11.58 -20.65
C LYS A 187 7.09 12.69 -19.67
N ARG A 188 7.22 13.95 -20.10
CA ARG A 188 6.92 15.12 -19.25
C ARG A 188 5.46 15.15 -18.79
N LEU A 189 4.51 14.82 -19.67
CA LEU A 189 3.10 14.71 -19.28
C LEU A 189 2.88 13.55 -18.31
N ARG A 190 3.42 12.36 -18.62
CA ARG A 190 3.31 11.17 -17.78
C ARG A 190 3.84 11.43 -16.38
N ASP A 191 5.07 11.91 -16.26
CA ASP A 191 5.72 12.14 -14.97
C ASP A 191 5.02 13.26 -14.19
N GLY A 192 4.59 14.33 -14.87
CA GLY A 192 3.81 15.40 -14.26
C GLY A 192 2.47 14.93 -13.71
N PHE A 193 1.74 14.06 -14.44
CA PHE A 193 0.48 13.50 -13.96
C PHE A 193 0.69 12.49 -12.83
N LEU A 194 1.71 11.64 -12.89
CA LEU A 194 2.03 10.71 -11.80
C LEU A 194 2.34 11.49 -10.52
N ALA A 195 3.18 12.52 -10.59
CA ALA A 195 3.49 13.39 -9.47
C ALA A 195 2.25 14.13 -8.96
N LEU A 196 1.38 14.63 -9.85
CA LEU A 196 0.13 15.28 -9.46
C LEU A 196 -0.80 14.31 -8.70
N LEU A 197 -0.92 13.08 -9.20
CA LEU A 197 -1.74 12.04 -8.57
C LEU A 197 -1.22 11.62 -7.18
N ASP A 198 0.10 11.70 -6.97
CA ASP A 198 0.74 11.44 -5.68
C ASP A 198 0.65 12.61 -4.69
N ASP A 199 0.25 13.81 -5.14
CA ASP A 199 0.25 15.06 -4.38
C ASP A 199 -1.03 15.21 -3.55
N VAL A 200 -1.24 14.27 -2.64
CA VAL A 200 -2.34 14.29 -1.66
C VAL A 200 -1.78 14.21 -0.24
N LEU A 201 -2.54 14.69 0.75
CA LEU A 201 -2.13 14.61 2.16
C LEU A 201 -2.76 13.43 2.89
N PHE A 202 -3.91 12.95 2.42
CA PHE A 202 -4.63 11.84 3.03
C PHE A 202 -5.11 10.84 1.98
N VAL A 203 -5.15 9.57 2.36
CA VAL A 203 -5.72 8.47 1.58
C VAL A 203 -6.94 7.96 2.33
N GLU A 204 -8.10 7.88 1.67
CA GLU A 204 -9.30 7.30 2.30
C GLU A 204 -9.12 5.80 2.52
N ASP A 205 -9.53 5.31 3.68
CA ASP A 205 -9.53 3.88 3.98
C ASP A 205 -10.50 3.13 3.05
N PRO A 206 -10.04 2.06 2.35
CA PRO A 206 -10.88 1.35 1.39
C PRO A 206 -12.00 0.55 2.05
N TYR A 207 -11.86 0.20 3.34
CA TYR A 207 -12.81 -0.64 4.08
C TYR A 207 -13.75 0.15 4.99
N ARG A 208 -13.33 1.35 5.44
CA ARG A 208 -14.05 2.21 6.39
C ARG A 208 -14.21 3.62 5.84
N LYS A 209 -15.28 3.84 5.07
CA LYS A 209 -15.61 5.16 4.51
C LYS A 209 -15.67 6.26 5.57
N GLY A 210 -15.18 7.44 5.19
CA GLY A 210 -15.02 8.58 6.11
C GLY A 210 -13.88 8.42 7.12
N HIS A 211 -13.02 7.41 6.97
CA HIS A 211 -11.76 7.31 7.70
C HIS A 211 -10.57 7.43 6.75
N TYR A 212 -9.46 7.97 7.25
CA TYR A 212 -8.33 8.36 6.41
C TYR A 212 -6.99 8.06 7.06
N HIS A 213 -6.02 7.76 6.20
CA HIS A 213 -4.62 7.56 6.51
C HIS A 213 -3.85 8.81 6.09
N PRO A 214 -3.00 9.40 6.95
CA PRO A 214 -2.02 10.38 6.50
C PRO A 214 -1.14 9.75 5.42
N ARG A 215 -0.97 10.45 4.29
CA ARG A 215 -0.12 9.96 3.19
C ARG A 215 1.34 9.97 3.65
N ILE A 216 2.01 8.83 3.53
CA ILE A 216 3.42 8.67 3.91
C ILE A 216 4.28 9.65 3.11
N ALA A 217 5.21 10.34 3.76
CA ALA A 217 6.09 11.33 3.14
C ALA A 217 5.35 12.52 2.47
N ALA A 218 4.13 12.85 2.89
CA ALA A 218 3.38 13.98 2.33
C ALA A 218 4.10 15.33 2.50
N GLN A 219 5.06 15.44 3.40
CA GLN A 219 5.86 16.66 3.64
C GLN A 219 6.64 17.11 2.41
N SER A 220 6.89 16.23 1.43
CA SER A 220 7.54 16.59 0.16
C SER A 220 6.57 17.08 -0.93
N THR A 221 5.26 17.01 -0.69
CA THR A 221 4.24 17.42 -1.67
C THR A 221 4.11 18.94 -1.78
N PHE A 222 3.60 19.42 -2.91
CA PHE A 222 3.23 20.82 -3.08
C PHE A 222 1.99 21.17 -2.25
N SER A 223 1.05 20.24 -2.09
CA SER A 223 -0.11 20.40 -1.20
C SER A 223 0.29 20.73 0.24
N PHE A 224 1.35 20.10 0.74
CA PHE A 224 1.86 20.38 2.09
C PHE A 224 2.49 21.78 2.18
N GLN A 225 3.21 22.21 1.15
CA GLN A 225 3.84 23.53 1.09
C GLN A 225 2.81 24.68 1.11
N LEU A 226 1.60 24.43 0.60
CA LEU A 226 0.51 25.40 0.59
C LEU A 226 -0.24 25.50 1.94
N LEU A 227 0.01 24.58 2.88
CA LEU A 227 -0.57 24.66 4.22
C LEU A 227 0.00 25.85 5.00
N SER A 228 -0.83 26.43 5.88
CA SER A 228 -0.33 27.39 6.89
C SER A 228 0.68 26.72 7.83
N PRO A 229 1.60 27.48 8.46
CA PRO A 229 2.56 26.92 9.41
C PRO A 229 1.90 26.09 10.52
N GLN A 230 0.73 26.53 11.02
CA GLN A 230 -0.04 25.82 12.03
C GLN A 230 -0.58 24.48 11.51
N GLN A 231 -1.05 24.44 10.27
CA GLN A 231 -1.50 23.20 9.63
C GLN A 231 -0.33 22.26 9.33
N GLN A 232 0.82 22.76 8.90
CA GLN A 232 2.02 21.93 8.71
C GLN A 232 2.44 21.25 10.01
N GLU A 233 2.43 22.00 11.12
CA GLU A 233 2.73 21.44 12.44
C GLU A 233 1.68 20.41 12.87
N ALA A 234 0.39 20.69 12.65
CA ALA A 234 -0.69 19.75 12.94
C ALA A 234 -0.57 18.45 12.12
N PHE A 235 -0.26 18.55 10.83
CA PHE A 235 -0.04 17.39 9.97
C PHE A 235 1.16 16.56 10.44
N ASN A 236 2.27 17.21 10.81
CA ASN A 236 3.45 16.49 11.31
C ASN A 236 3.15 15.73 12.60
N ARG A 237 2.38 16.30 13.53
CA ARG A 237 1.93 15.59 14.73
C ARG A 237 1.05 14.38 14.40
N LEU A 238 0.10 14.55 13.47
CA LEU A 238 -0.77 13.49 12.97
C LEU A 238 0.03 12.34 12.34
N HIS A 239 0.97 12.69 11.46
CA HIS A 239 1.86 11.77 10.78
C HIS A 239 2.70 10.97 11.79
N ASP A 240 3.34 11.66 12.73
CA ASP A 240 4.22 11.01 13.70
C ASP A 240 3.46 10.12 14.68
N ASP A 241 2.26 10.51 15.09
CA ASP A 241 1.39 9.63 15.86
C ASP A 241 1.02 8.38 15.06
N PHE A 242 0.54 8.57 13.82
CA PHE A 242 0.06 7.48 12.99
C PHE A 242 1.13 6.44 12.69
N PHE A 243 2.33 6.86 12.26
CA PHE A 243 3.36 5.93 11.81
C PHE A 243 4.23 5.35 12.93
N TYR A 244 4.34 6.02 14.08
CA TYR A 244 5.31 5.65 15.12
C TYR A 244 4.74 5.40 16.51
N ARG A 245 3.43 5.60 16.75
CA ARG A 245 2.86 5.44 18.10
C ARG A 245 1.54 4.70 18.13
N ARG A 246 0.63 5.07 17.22
CA ARG A 246 -0.78 4.67 17.24
C ARG A 246 -0.95 3.15 17.23
N HIS A 247 -0.12 2.42 16.49
CA HIS A 247 -0.43 1.06 16.09
C HIS A 247 0.37 -0.06 16.78
N ASP A 248 1.35 0.25 17.64
CA ASP A 248 2.30 -0.76 18.15
C ASP A 248 1.59 -1.96 18.80
N ARG A 249 0.70 -1.69 19.75
CA ARG A 249 -0.08 -2.74 20.42
C ARG A 249 -1.08 -3.41 19.46
N PHE A 250 -1.72 -2.62 18.60
CA PHE A 250 -2.72 -3.11 17.65
C PHE A 250 -2.13 -4.13 16.67
N TRP A 251 -0.95 -3.84 16.12
CA TRP A 251 -0.25 -4.75 15.22
C TRP A 251 0.32 -5.98 15.91
N GLN A 252 0.75 -5.85 17.17
CA GLN A 252 1.13 -7.00 17.98
C GLN A 252 -0.07 -7.96 18.18
N GLU A 253 -1.23 -7.45 18.57
CA GLU A 253 -2.45 -8.25 18.76
C GLU A 253 -2.90 -8.89 17.43
N SER A 254 -2.83 -8.13 16.34
CA SER A 254 -3.07 -8.63 14.98
C SER A 254 -2.21 -9.87 14.66
N ALA A 255 -0.90 -9.83 14.92
CA ALA A 255 -0.01 -10.95 14.64
C ALA A 255 -0.24 -12.15 15.58
N LEU A 256 -0.50 -11.90 16.86
CA LEU A 256 -0.78 -12.95 17.86
C LEU A 256 -2.07 -13.73 17.56
N GLY A 257 -3.03 -13.14 16.84
CA GLY A 257 -4.20 -13.85 16.35
C GLY A 257 -3.90 -14.84 15.20
N LYS A 258 -2.75 -14.70 14.52
CA LYS A 258 -2.40 -15.47 13.31
C LYS A 258 -1.23 -16.42 13.55
N LEU A 259 -0.07 -15.88 13.91
CA LEU A 259 1.21 -16.60 13.95
C LEU A 259 1.15 -17.87 14.82
N PRO A 260 0.64 -17.85 16.07
CA PRO A 260 0.61 -19.05 16.91
C PRO A 260 -0.18 -20.21 16.30
N MET A 261 -1.26 -19.90 15.56
CA MET A 261 -2.09 -20.92 14.91
C MET A 261 -1.40 -21.55 13.71
N LEU A 262 -0.54 -20.78 13.02
CA LEU A 262 0.22 -21.21 11.86
C LEU A 262 1.49 -21.95 12.24
N LEU A 263 2.22 -21.47 13.25
CA LEU A 263 3.43 -22.11 13.77
C LEU A 263 3.16 -23.49 14.39
N ARG A 264 1.92 -23.79 14.75
CA ARG A 264 1.47 -25.12 15.24
C ARG A 264 1.00 -26.05 14.11
N ALA A 265 1.07 -25.62 12.85
CA ALA A 265 0.57 -26.42 11.73
C ALA A 265 1.47 -27.61 11.38
N THR A 266 2.77 -27.50 11.67
CA THR A 266 3.82 -28.49 11.42
C THR A 266 4.88 -28.42 12.51
N ASP A 267 5.74 -29.43 12.59
CA ASP A 267 6.89 -29.46 13.50
C ASP A 267 8.15 -28.79 12.92
N MET A 268 8.04 -28.13 11.76
CA MET A 268 9.17 -27.43 11.15
C MET A 268 9.60 -26.24 11.99
N LEU A 269 10.91 -25.97 12.06
CA LEU A 269 11.42 -24.76 12.69
C LEU A 269 11.08 -23.53 11.84
N ALA A 270 10.37 -22.57 12.43
CA ALA A 270 10.06 -21.31 11.79
C ALA A 270 11.12 -20.24 12.06
N CYS A 271 11.59 -19.58 11.01
CA CYS A 271 12.53 -18.46 11.06
C CYS A 271 11.88 -17.22 10.43
N GLY A 272 11.81 -16.10 11.15
CA GLY A 272 11.30 -14.84 10.62
C GLY A 272 12.42 -13.92 10.14
N GLU A 273 12.15 -13.17 9.07
CA GLU A 273 12.91 -11.98 8.63
C GLU A 273 11.96 -10.79 8.42
#